data_AF-A0A9E0N8D6-F1
#
_entry.id   AF-A0A9E0N8D6-F1
#
_cell.length_a   1.000
_cell.length_b   1.000
_cell.length_c   1.000
_cell.angle_alpha   90.00
_cell.angle_beta   90.00
_cell.angle_gamma   90.00
#
_symmetry.space_group_name_H-M   'P 1'
#
loop_
_entity.id
_entity.type
_entity.pdbx_description
1 polymer ?
#
loop_
_entity_poly.entity_id
_entity_poly.type
_entity_poly.pdbx_seq_one_letter_code
_entity_poly.pdbx_strand_id
1 'polypeptide(L)'
;LRGAVLPVVRLRSLYNVESNLPDRTSVVVVNSPRGKYGIEVEVLLGQQQTVIKPLGRLFKTLRGISGSSILGSGEVALILDVSSLGELVTSDLHATTQRPMGQNA
;
A
#
# COMPACT_ATOMS: atom_id res chain seq x y z
N LEU A 1 -15.59 -2.48 5.75
CA LEU A 1 -16.01 -2.24 7.16
C LEU A 1 -17.34 -1.48 7.14
N ARG A 2 -18.41 -2.04 7.73
CA ARG A 2 -19.81 -1.51 7.68
C ARG A 2 -20.41 -1.47 6.26
N GLY A 3 -20.40 -2.61 5.56
CA GLY A 3 -21.03 -2.77 4.23
C GLY A 3 -20.20 -2.29 3.03
N ALA A 4 -19.18 -1.45 3.23
CA ALA A 4 -18.29 -1.00 2.16
C ALA A 4 -17.10 -1.96 1.94
N VAL A 5 -16.81 -2.25 0.67
CA VAL A 5 -15.61 -2.97 0.21
C VAL A 5 -14.37 -2.11 0.49
N LEU A 6 -13.33 -2.71 1.07
CA LEU A 6 -12.05 -2.03 1.31
C LEU A 6 -11.06 -2.48 0.22
N PRO A 7 -10.58 -1.58 -0.66
CA PRO A 7 -9.49 -1.92 -1.58
C PRO A 7 -8.24 -2.27 -0.77
N VAL A 8 -7.46 -3.25 -1.21
CA VAL A 8 -6.23 -3.67 -0.54
C VAL A 8 -5.06 -3.68 -1.52
N VAL A 9 -3.98 -2.98 -1.15
CA VAL A 9 -2.68 -3.05 -1.82
C VAL A 9 -1.92 -4.26 -1.27
N ARG A 10 -1.45 -5.13 -2.17
CA ARG A 10 -0.50 -6.21 -1.83
C ARG A 10 0.90 -5.80 -2.24
N LEU A 11 1.75 -5.48 -1.27
CA LEU A 11 3.11 -5.00 -1.52
C LEU A 11 3.94 -6.03 -2.30
N ARG A 12 3.75 -7.31 -2.01
CA ARG A 12 4.43 -8.41 -2.69
C ARG A 12 4.18 -8.40 -4.20
N SER A 13 2.91 -8.31 -4.60
CA SER A 13 2.52 -8.24 -6.01
C SER A 13 2.98 -6.94 -6.66
N LEU A 14 2.93 -5.81 -5.92
CA LEU A 14 3.35 -4.50 -6.44
C LEU A 14 4.84 -4.46 -6.78
N TYR A 15 5.68 -5.11 -5.97
CA TYR A 15 7.13 -5.11 -6.13
C TYR A 15 7.69 -6.42 -6.71
N ASN A 16 6.82 -7.33 -7.17
CA ASN A 16 7.19 -8.61 -7.75
C ASN A 16 8.17 -9.41 -6.86
N VAL A 17 7.87 -9.48 -5.56
CA VAL A 17 8.67 -10.22 -4.59
C VAL A 17 8.18 -11.67 -4.53
N GLU A 18 9.00 -12.61 -4.97
CA GLU A 18 8.69 -14.03 -4.86
C GLU A 18 9.03 -14.53 -3.44
N SER A 19 8.02 -14.95 -2.70
CA SER A 19 8.21 -15.62 -1.40
C SER A 19 6.97 -16.42 -0.99
N ASN A 20 7.15 -17.35 -0.05
CA ASN A 20 6.04 -18.13 0.49
C ASN A 20 5.05 -17.22 1.22
N LEU A 21 3.76 -17.39 0.96
CA LEU A 21 2.71 -16.67 1.68
C LEU A 21 2.59 -17.27 3.09
N PRO A 22 2.56 -16.44 4.14
CA PRO A 22 2.24 -16.94 5.47
C PRO A 22 0.75 -17.33 5.55
N ASP A 23 0.42 -18.25 6.46
CA ASP A 23 -0.96 -18.69 6.70
C ASP A 23 -1.88 -17.56 7.19
N ARG A 24 -1.28 -16.48 7.72
CA ARG A 24 -1.99 -15.31 8.23
C ARG A 24 -1.28 -14.03 7.80
N THR A 25 -2.08 -13.10 7.30
CA THR A 25 -1.66 -11.72 7.03
C THR A 25 -2.50 -10.76 7.86
N SER A 26 -1.96 -9.56 8.06
CA SER A 26 -2.67 -8.44 8.67
C SER A 26 -2.94 -7.37 7.61
N VAL A 27 -3.99 -6.57 7.81
CA VAL A 27 -4.30 -5.44 6.93
C VAL A 27 -4.20 -4.15 7.72
N VAL A 28 -3.25 -3.29 7.34
CA VAL A 28 -3.14 -1.93 7.86
C VAL A 28 -4.13 -1.06 7.11
N VAL A 29 -5.13 -0.53 7.80
CA VAL A 29 -6.10 0.40 7.20
C VAL A 29 -5.55 1.80 7.24
N VAL A 30 -5.37 2.40 6.06
CA VAL A 30 -4.91 3.76 5.88
C VAL A 30 -6.09 4.65 5.48
N ASN A 31 -6.20 5.80 6.13
CA ASN A 31 -7.14 6.84 5.74
C ASN A 31 -6.38 7.93 4.97
N SER A 32 -6.63 8.04 3.66
CA SER A 32 -6.03 9.08 2.82
C SER A 32 -7.10 10.08 2.36
N PRO A 33 -6.71 11.23 1.79
CA PRO A 33 -7.66 12.17 1.20
C PRO A 33 -8.54 11.56 0.10
N ARG A 34 -8.12 10.45 -0.54
CA ARG A 34 -8.87 9.77 -1.61
C ARG A 34 -9.77 8.63 -1.10
N GLY A 35 -9.77 8.38 0.21
CA GLY A 35 -10.57 7.35 0.84
C GLY A 35 -9.74 6.36 1.66
N LYS A 36 -10.42 5.31 2.13
CA LYS A 36 -9.79 4.25 2.94
C LYS A 36 -9.33 3.12 2.04
N TYR A 37 -8.12 2.64 2.30
CA TYR A 37 -7.61 1.43 1.67
C TYR A 37 -6.79 0.63 2.69
N GLY A 38 -6.61 -0.65 2.42
CA GLY A 38 -5.78 -1.55 3.21
C GLY A 38 -4.42 -1.76 2.57
N ILE A 39 -3.41 -2.02 3.39
CA ILE A 39 -2.11 -2.54 2.97
C ILE A 39 -1.96 -3.91 3.63
N GLU A 40 -1.82 -4.96 2.83
CA GLU A 40 -1.54 -6.30 3.32
C GLU A 40 -0.07 -6.40 3.78
N VAL A 41 0.13 -6.90 5.00
CA VAL A 41 1.44 -7.08 5.63
C VAL A 41 1.49 -8.42 6.36
N GLU A 42 2.67 -9.03 6.47
CA GLU A 42 2.83 -10.28 7.22
C GLU A 42 2.81 -10.04 8.74
N VAL A 43 3.51 -9.01 9.21
CA VAL A 43 3.71 -8.74 10.65
C VAL A 43 3.61 -7.25 10.95
N LEU A 44 3.02 -6.91 12.09
CA LEU A 44 3.04 -5.57 12.66
C LEU A 44 4.14 -5.47 13.72
N LEU A 45 5.21 -4.75 13.41
CA LEU A 45 6.34 -4.53 14.34
C LEU A 45 6.09 -3.40 15.36
N GLY A 46 4.94 -2.72 15.25
CA GLY A 46 4.59 -1.58 16.10
C GLY A 46 5.10 -0.26 15.52
N GLN A 47 5.38 0.70 16.41
CA GLN A 47 5.83 2.04 16.05
C GLN A 47 7.31 2.22 16.40
N GLN A 48 8.09 2.76 15.48
CA GLN A 48 9.50 3.10 15.71
C GLN A 48 9.79 4.53 15.24
N GLN A 49 10.58 5.28 16.01
CA GLN A 49 11.15 6.54 15.54
C GLN A 49 12.43 6.27 14.75
N THR A 50 12.56 6.88 13.58
CA THR A 50 13.75 6.73 12.75
C THR A 50 14.01 7.95 11.87
N VAL A 51 15.25 8.10 11.40
CA VAL A 51 15.64 9.15 10.46
C VAL A 51 15.36 8.69 9.04
N ILE A 52 14.59 9.47 8.29
CA ILE A 52 14.33 9.21 6.87
C ILE A 52 15.54 9.66 6.05
N LYS A 53 16.07 8.76 5.25
CA LYS A 53 17.11 9.00 4.25
C LYS A 53 16.47 8.99 2.86
N PRO A 54 16.65 10.05 2.06
CA PRO A 54 16.10 10.06 0.71
C PRO A 54 16.71 8.93 -0.11
N LEU A 55 15.87 8.27 -0.90
CA LEU A 55 16.33 7.28 -1.85
C LEU A 55 17.11 7.97 -2.97
N GLY A 56 18.29 7.43 -3.31
CA GLY A 56 19.12 7.95 -4.40
C GLY A 56 18.36 7.96 -5.74
N ARG A 57 18.85 8.73 -6.71
CA ARG A 57 18.20 8.92 -8.03
C ARG A 57 17.83 7.61 -8.74
N LEU A 58 18.59 6.54 -8.55
CA LEU A 58 18.35 5.22 -9.13
C LEU A 58 17.02 4.58 -8.69
N PHE A 59 16.49 4.96 -7.52
CA PHE A 59 15.31 4.36 -6.92
C PHE A 59 14.04 5.22 -7.11
N LYS A 60 14.12 6.31 -7.88
CA LYS A 60 12.96 7.18 -8.16
C LYS A 60 11.83 6.47 -8.92
N THR A 61 12.10 5.34 -9.54
CA THR A 61 11.13 4.53 -10.27
C THR A 61 10.31 3.60 -9.36
N LEU A 62 10.70 3.45 -8.09
CA LEU A 62 9.96 2.65 -7.12
C LEU A 62 8.67 3.39 -6.72
N ARG A 63 7.56 2.99 -7.34
CA ARG A 63 6.23 3.53 -7.04
C ARG A 63 5.88 3.24 -5.59
N GLY A 64 5.32 4.21 -4.88
CA GLY A 64 4.83 4.02 -3.51
C GLY A 64 5.92 4.06 -2.43
N ILE A 65 7.13 4.53 -2.73
CA ILE A 65 8.23 4.66 -1.76
C ILE A 65 8.76 6.09 -1.73
N SER A 66 8.84 6.67 -0.53
CA SER A 66 9.31 8.05 -0.31
C SER A 66 10.76 8.12 0.19
N GLY A 67 11.28 7.04 0.77
CA GLY A 67 12.58 7.06 1.42
C GLY A 67 13.02 5.69 1.93
N SER A 68 14.13 5.71 2.64
CA SER A 68 14.67 4.56 3.36
C SER A 68 15.14 4.97 4.75
N SER A 69 15.44 4.00 5.59
CA SER A 69 16.06 4.23 6.89
C SER A 69 16.95 3.04 7.25
N ILE A 70 17.94 3.28 8.11
CA ILE A 70 18.73 2.23 8.73
C ILE A 70 18.19 2.06 10.14
N LEU A 71 17.65 0.88 10.43
CA LEU A 71 17.11 0.53 11.75
C LEU A 71 18.26 0.33 12.75
N GLY A 72 17.95 0.31 14.05
CA GLY A 72 18.94 0.00 15.09
C GLY A 72 19.56 -1.40 14.94
N SER A 73 18.88 -2.32 14.23
CA SER A 73 19.39 -3.63 13.84
C SER A 73 20.45 -3.59 12.73
N GLY A 74 20.62 -2.45 12.05
CA GLY A 74 21.44 -2.31 10.86
C GLY A 74 20.71 -2.66 9.55
N GLU A 75 19.47 -3.14 9.64
CA GLU A 75 18.65 -3.44 8.46
C GLU A 75 18.15 -2.17 7.76
N VAL A 76 17.95 -2.28 6.45
CA VAL A 76 17.35 -1.21 5.64
C VAL A 76 15.83 -1.35 5.67
N ALA A 77 15.13 -0.31 6.11
CA ALA A 77 13.69 -0.20 5.98
C ALA A 77 13.32 0.77 4.86
N LEU A 78 12.31 0.43 4.07
CA LEU A 78 11.73 1.33 3.06
C LEU A 78 10.55 2.08 3.66
N ILE A 79 10.49 3.40 3.40
CA ILE A 79 9.40 4.26 3.86
C ILE A 79 8.37 4.35 2.72
N LEU A 80 7.17 3.83 2.97
CA LEU A 80 6.09 3.85 1.99
C LEU A 80 5.47 5.25 1.89
N ASP A 81 5.17 5.68 0.67
CA ASP A 81 4.32 6.83 0.42
C ASP A 81 2.86 6.37 0.33
N VAL A 82 2.15 6.53 1.44
CA VAL A 82 0.74 6.12 1.55
C VAL A 82 -0.21 6.93 0.66
N SER A 83 0.18 8.12 0.22
CA SER A 83 -0.66 8.92 -0.68
C SER A 83 -0.62 8.32 -2.09
N SER A 84 0.57 8.12 -2.64
CA SER A 84 0.72 7.51 -3.97
C SER A 84 0.25 6.05 -4.01
N LEU A 85 0.44 5.27 -2.94
CA LEU A 85 -0.14 3.93 -2.86
C LEU A 85 -1.67 3.94 -2.93
N GLY A 86 -2.32 4.93 -2.30
CA GLY A 86 -3.77 5.08 -2.38
C GLY A 86 -4.27 5.33 -3.81
N GLU A 87 -3.49 6.04 -4.63
CA GLU A 87 -3.83 6.31 -6.03
C GLU A 87 -3.84 5.04 -6.88
N LEU A 88 -2.99 4.06 -6.57
CA LEU A 88 -2.89 2.80 -7.31
C LEU A 88 -4.13 1.91 -7.15
N VAL A 89 -4.88 2.04 -6.05
CA VAL A 89 -6.01 1.13 -5.76
C VAL A 89 -7.38 1.80 -5.69
N THR A 90 -7.44 3.12 -5.52
CA THR A 90 -8.72 3.86 -5.54
C THR A 90 -9.16 4.24 -6.95
N SER A 91 -8.22 4.39 -7.89
CA SER A 91 -8.51 4.68 -9.29
C SER A 91 -9.32 3.57 -9.96
N ASP A 92 -9.07 2.31 -9.59
CA ASP A 92 -9.72 1.13 -10.17
C ASP A 92 -11.16 0.93 -9.65
N LEU A 93 -11.47 1.41 -8.44
CA LEU A 93 -12.79 1.25 -7.84
C LEU A 93 -13.84 2.20 -8.42
N HIS A 94 -13.46 3.41 -8.84
CA HIS A 94 -14.40 4.34 -9.47
C HIS A 94 -14.82 3.91 -10.88
N ALA A 95 -13.99 3.12 -11.58
CA ALA A 95 -14.32 2.61 -12.92
C ALA A 95 -15.43 1.54 -12.91
N THR A 96 -15.66 0.85 -11.79
CA THR A 96 -16.61 -0.28 -11.72
C THR A 96 -18.02 0.14 -11.26
N THR A 97 -18.16 1.27 -10.55
CA THR A 97 -19.45 1.73 -10.01
C THR A 97 -20.26 2.59 -11.02
N GLN A 98 -19.70 2.95 -12.18
CA GLN A 98 -20.34 3.81 -13.19
C GLN A 98 -20.87 3.10 -14.45
N ARG A 99 -21.18 1.79 -14.41
CA ARG A 99 -22.09 1.22 -15.44
C ARG A 99 -23.53 1.56 -15.04
N PRO A 100 -24.27 2.38 -15.81
CA PRO A 100 -25.69 2.60 -15.53
C PRO A 100 -26.45 1.29 -15.72
N MET A 101 -27.03 0.76 -14.65
CA MET A 101 -28.18 -0.16 -14.73
C MET A 101 -29.36 0.65 -15.27
N GLY A 102 -29.42 0.76 -16.59
CA GLY A 102 -30.44 1.59 -17.23
C GLY A 102 -30.27 1.66 -18.74
N GLN A 103 -30.17 0.50 -19.39
CA GLN A 103 -30.53 0.33 -20.80
C GLN A 103 -30.51 -1.16 -21.13
N ASN A 104 -31.65 -1.82 -20.92
CA ASN A 104 -32.12 -2.86 -21.81
C ASN A 104 -33.65 -2.75 -21.83
N ALA A 105 -34.14 -2.70 -23.07
CA ALA A 105 -35.50 -2.41 -23.52
C ALA A 105 -36.58 -3.27 -22.86
#